data_AF-A0AAV8V5Z9-F1
#
_entry.id   AF-A0AAV8V5Z9-F1
#
_cell.length_a   1.000
_cell.length_b   1.000
_cell.length_c   1.000
_cell.angle_alpha   90.00
_cell.angle_beta   90.00
_cell.angle_gamma   90.00
#
_symmetry.space_group_name_H-M   'P 1'
#
loop_
_entity.id
_entity.type
_entity.pdbx_description
1 polymer ?
#
loop_
_entity_poly.entity_id
_entity_poly.type
_entity_poly.pdbx_seq_one_letter_code
_entity_poly.pdbx_strand_id
1 'polypeptide(L)'
;MVLSAKIGKCQRRCFTCVFFAEKSKTLSSSTLWAHYSMLKTMLNVKRNIDVSKFYKLSAFLKRKSEGYKPKNAKVLTLDQIDKFLLEVPDKDFLMIKVALIFGVAGACRGKELHQLTISDVTDMDHTLLVNVRNTKNNVDRNFIINNSNKNGIDLIEVCRKYMALRKPETTHSRFFVRYEKSQCTVQAIGKNTFGKIPQKVAEYLNLPNSTLYTGHCFRRTSASLLADSGASIDVWKRHGGWKSASVAEGYIENSINTKKIVADSIFGLGVGNSTESASAHQVSGSAVSASSASSTSSKNNILQNTIDGANRLLNIVNCSNVNIHVNINTNNKDL
;
A
#
# COMPACT_ATOMS: atom_id res chain seq x y z
N MET A 1 3.28 22.20 -44.24
CA MET A 1 2.47 23.42 -44.43
C MET A 1 2.57 24.26 -43.15
N VAL A 2 2.93 25.52 -43.34
CA VAL A 2 3.55 26.45 -42.38
C VAL A 2 2.63 26.78 -41.20
N LEU A 3 3.06 26.46 -39.97
CA LEU A 3 2.36 26.87 -38.74
C LEU A 3 2.87 28.26 -38.27
N SER A 4 2.80 29.25 -39.17
CA SER A 4 3.07 30.66 -38.88
C SER A 4 1.82 31.48 -39.15
N ALA A 5 0.84 31.36 -38.26
CA ALA A 5 -0.23 32.33 -38.17
C ALA A 5 -0.22 32.93 -36.76
N LYS A 6 -0.19 34.27 -36.67
CA LYS A 6 -0.40 35.03 -35.43
C LYS A 6 -1.83 34.77 -34.95
N ILE A 7 -2.06 33.65 -34.27
CA ILE A 7 -3.35 33.36 -33.64
C ILE A 7 -3.49 34.34 -32.46
N GLY A 8 -4.49 35.23 -32.52
CA GLY A 8 -4.79 36.19 -31.45
C GLY A 8 -5.23 35.51 -30.15
N LYS A 9 -5.18 36.23 -29.01
CA LYS A 9 -5.55 35.68 -27.67
C LYS A 9 -6.95 35.03 -27.65
N CYS A 10 -7.91 35.54 -28.42
CA CYS A 10 -9.29 35.02 -28.49
C CYS A 10 -9.38 33.69 -29.26
N GLN A 11 -8.70 33.56 -30.40
CA GLN A 11 -8.68 32.33 -31.20
C GLN A 11 -7.95 31.17 -30.49
N ARG A 12 -6.93 31.46 -29.66
CA ARG A 12 -6.21 30.43 -28.89
C ARG A 12 -7.09 29.70 -27.88
N ARG A 13 -7.99 30.44 -27.21
CA ARG A 13 -8.94 29.87 -26.23
C ARG A 13 -9.98 28.98 -26.92
N CYS A 14 -10.47 29.42 -28.08
CA CYS A 14 -11.46 28.67 -28.86
C CYS A 14 -10.89 27.36 -29.39
N PHE A 15 -9.68 27.40 -29.97
CA PHE A 15 -9.03 26.22 -30.56
C PHE A 15 -8.77 25.10 -29.55
N THR A 16 -8.31 25.43 -28.33
CA THR A 16 -8.08 24.41 -27.30
C THR A 16 -9.38 23.74 -26.85
N CYS A 17 -10.48 24.49 -26.73
CA CYS A 17 -11.76 23.91 -26.35
C CYS A 17 -12.30 22.98 -27.45
N VAL A 18 -12.20 23.38 -28.72
CA VAL A 18 -12.62 22.56 -29.87
C VAL A 18 -11.79 21.26 -29.93
N PHE A 19 -10.46 21.35 -29.77
CA PHE A 19 -9.60 20.18 -29.75
C PHE A 19 -9.99 19.17 -28.66
N PHE A 20 -10.21 19.63 -27.42
CA PHE A 20 -10.60 18.76 -26.32
C PHE A 20 -12.04 18.25 -26.45
N ALA A 21 -12.94 19.02 -27.05
CA ALA A 21 -14.30 18.57 -27.36
C ALA A 21 -14.26 17.37 -28.33
N GLU A 22 -13.52 17.48 -29.43
CA GLU A 22 -13.36 16.39 -30.39
C GLU A 22 -12.66 15.16 -29.78
N LYS A 23 -11.55 15.37 -29.05
CA LYS A 23 -10.84 14.26 -28.39
C LYS A 23 -11.69 13.59 -27.32
N SER A 24 -12.61 14.30 -26.66
CA SER A 24 -13.46 13.72 -25.63
C SER A 24 -14.48 12.71 -26.15
N LYS A 25 -14.71 12.66 -27.47
CA LYS A 25 -15.58 11.66 -28.10
C LYS A 25 -14.96 10.26 -28.10
N THR A 26 -13.64 10.16 -28.08
CA THR A 26 -12.92 8.88 -28.23
C THR A 26 -11.98 8.54 -27.09
N LEU A 27 -11.53 9.53 -26.30
CA LEU A 27 -10.56 9.33 -25.24
C LEU A 27 -11.21 9.31 -23.86
N SER A 28 -10.65 8.48 -22.97
CA SER A 28 -11.05 8.46 -21.56
C SER A 28 -10.67 9.76 -20.85
N SER A 29 -11.37 10.08 -19.75
CA SER A 29 -11.16 11.29 -18.97
C SER A 29 -9.70 11.43 -18.48
N SER A 30 -9.09 10.33 -18.03
CA SER A 30 -7.68 10.32 -17.62
C SER A 30 -6.71 10.59 -18.77
N THR A 31 -6.99 10.06 -19.97
CA THR A 31 -6.22 10.35 -21.18
C THR A 31 -6.37 11.82 -21.61
N LEU A 32 -7.57 12.38 -21.51
CA LEU A 32 -7.81 13.81 -21.78
C LEU A 32 -6.99 14.70 -20.85
N TRP A 33 -6.96 14.39 -19.54
CA TRP A 33 -6.12 15.12 -18.59
C TRP A 33 -4.62 14.98 -18.86
N ALA A 34 -4.17 13.81 -19.36
CA ALA A 34 -2.80 13.63 -19.81
C ALA A 34 -2.49 14.53 -21.02
N HIS A 35 -3.36 14.54 -22.04
CA HIS A 35 -3.24 15.42 -23.20
C HIS A 35 -3.23 16.90 -22.80
N TYR A 36 -4.10 17.29 -21.86
CA TYR A 36 -4.13 18.64 -21.28
C TYR A 36 -2.80 18.97 -20.60
N SER A 37 -2.26 18.06 -19.81
CA SER A 37 -0.98 18.26 -19.11
C SER A 37 0.19 18.41 -20.09
N MET A 38 0.25 17.57 -21.12
CA MET A 38 1.26 17.68 -22.18
C MET A 38 1.16 19.01 -22.92
N LEU A 39 -0.06 19.40 -23.31
CA LEU A 39 -0.32 20.64 -24.02
C LEU A 39 0.02 21.86 -23.15
N LYS A 40 -0.35 21.83 -21.87
CA LYS A 40 -0.04 22.85 -20.88
C LYS A 40 1.47 23.08 -20.79
N THR A 41 2.24 22.01 -20.59
CA THR A 41 3.70 22.10 -20.50
C THR A 41 4.29 22.62 -21.81
N MET A 42 3.87 22.08 -22.96
CA MET A 42 4.39 22.48 -24.26
C MET A 42 4.14 23.97 -24.55
N LEU A 43 2.91 24.44 -24.35
CA LEU A 43 2.55 25.84 -24.60
C LEU A 43 3.22 26.80 -23.60
N ASN A 44 3.38 26.37 -22.35
CA ASN A 44 4.10 27.16 -21.36
C ASN A 44 5.58 27.32 -21.76
N VAL A 45 6.27 26.21 -22.05
CA VAL A 45 7.71 26.23 -22.38
C VAL A 45 7.99 26.92 -23.72
N LYS A 46 7.25 26.56 -24.79
CA LYS A 46 7.58 27.02 -26.14
C LYS A 46 7.00 28.39 -26.49
N ARG A 47 5.92 28.79 -25.83
CA ARG A 47 5.13 29.98 -26.22
C ARG A 47 4.84 30.91 -25.05
N ASN A 48 5.27 30.59 -23.82
CA ASN A 48 4.95 31.33 -22.60
C ASN A 48 3.44 31.54 -22.42
N ILE A 49 2.64 30.53 -22.79
CA ILE A 49 1.18 30.55 -22.65
C ILE A 49 0.80 29.61 -21.51
N ASP A 50 0.26 30.18 -20.45
CA ASP A 50 -0.31 29.42 -19.35
C ASP A 50 -1.79 29.09 -19.60
N VAL A 51 -2.05 27.88 -20.09
CA VAL A 51 -3.42 27.38 -20.32
C VAL A 51 -4.18 27.06 -19.03
N SER A 52 -3.53 27.07 -17.86
CA SER A 52 -4.27 26.89 -16.59
C SER A 52 -5.26 28.02 -16.33
N LYS A 53 -5.02 29.19 -16.95
CA LYS A 53 -5.91 30.34 -16.94
C LYS A 53 -7.15 30.16 -17.84
N PHE A 54 -7.26 29.06 -18.57
CA PHE A 54 -8.41 28.76 -19.45
C PHE A 54 -9.49 28.01 -18.67
N TYR A 55 -10.16 28.72 -17.77
CA TYR A 55 -11.15 28.16 -16.83
C TYR A 55 -12.29 27.37 -17.50
N LYS A 56 -12.77 27.80 -18.68
CA LYS A 56 -13.80 27.07 -19.45
C LYS A 56 -13.32 25.67 -19.85
N LEU A 57 -12.06 25.54 -20.27
CA LEU A 57 -11.47 24.26 -20.62
C LEU A 57 -11.30 23.37 -19.38
N SER A 58 -10.81 23.91 -18.27
CA SER A 58 -10.69 23.14 -17.03
C SER A 58 -12.06 22.67 -16.52
N ALA A 59 -13.09 23.51 -16.59
CA ALA A 59 -14.46 23.15 -16.21
C ALA A 59 -15.04 22.06 -17.12
N PHE A 60 -14.77 22.13 -18.43
CA PHE A 60 -15.13 21.08 -19.38
C PHE A 60 -14.46 19.73 -19.04
N LEU A 61 -13.15 19.72 -18.78
CA LEU A 61 -12.41 18.50 -18.44
C LEU A 61 -12.86 17.90 -17.10
N LYS A 62 -13.17 18.75 -16.10
CA LYS A 62 -13.73 18.31 -14.81
C LYS A 62 -15.08 17.62 -15.01
N ARG A 63 -16.02 18.23 -15.75
CA ARG A 63 -17.32 17.61 -16.07
C ARG A 63 -17.17 16.29 -16.81
N LYS A 64 -16.23 16.19 -17.76
CA LYS A 64 -15.92 14.91 -18.44
C LYS A 64 -15.32 13.85 -17.51
N SER A 65 -14.88 14.21 -16.32
CA SER A 65 -14.34 13.29 -15.32
C SER A 65 -15.36 12.88 -14.27
N GLU A 66 -16.53 13.51 -14.23
CA GLU A 66 -17.61 13.14 -13.31
C GLU A 66 -18.05 11.70 -13.57
N GLY A 67 -18.20 10.92 -12.49
CA GLY A 67 -18.54 9.50 -12.57
C GLY A 67 -17.46 8.59 -13.17
N TYR A 68 -16.29 9.11 -13.56
CA TYR A 68 -15.20 8.29 -14.09
C TYR A 68 -14.69 7.32 -13.02
N LYS A 69 -14.78 6.01 -13.32
CA LYS A 69 -14.23 4.96 -12.49
C LYS A 69 -12.92 4.44 -13.10
N PRO A 70 -11.78 4.56 -12.40
CA PRO A 70 -10.52 4.02 -12.89
C PRO A 70 -10.59 2.51 -13.12
N LYS A 71 -10.08 2.05 -14.27
CA LYS A 71 -9.87 0.62 -14.51
C LYS A 71 -8.63 0.17 -13.73
N ASN A 72 -8.84 -0.69 -12.74
CA ASN A 72 -7.76 -1.23 -11.93
C ASN A 72 -7.47 -2.70 -12.28
N ALA A 73 -6.23 -3.13 -12.06
CA ALA A 73 -5.87 -4.55 -12.14
C ALA A 73 -6.68 -5.36 -11.12
N LYS A 74 -7.10 -6.57 -11.47
CA LYS A 74 -7.65 -7.53 -10.48
C LYS A 74 -6.58 -7.91 -9.45
N VAL A 75 -7.04 -8.37 -8.30
CA VAL A 75 -6.22 -8.83 -7.18
C VAL A 75 -6.42 -10.32 -6.99
N LEU A 76 -5.36 -11.02 -6.60
CA LEU A 76 -5.41 -12.39 -6.08
C LEU A 76 -5.82 -12.38 -4.61
N THR A 77 -6.56 -13.40 -4.17
CA THR A 77 -6.82 -13.69 -2.75
C THR A 77 -5.67 -14.49 -2.14
N LEU A 78 -5.63 -14.59 -0.81
CA LEU A 78 -4.64 -15.41 -0.10
C LEU A 78 -4.75 -16.88 -0.52
N ASP A 79 -5.96 -17.44 -0.52
CA ASP A 79 -6.19 -18.83 -0.96
C ASP A 79 -5.73 -19.10 -2.38
N GLN A 80 -5.91 -18.14 -3.30
CA GLN A 80 -5.43 -18.27 -4.69
C GLN A 80 -3.90 -18.27 -4.76
N ILE A 81 -3.24 -17.44 -3.95
CA ILE A 81 -1.78 -17.42 -3.84
C ILE A 81 -1.28 -18.76 -3.30
N ASP A 82 -1.85 -19.22 -2.19
CA ASP A 82 -1.44 -20.46 -1.53
C ASP A 82 -1.67 -21.67 -2.43
N LYS A 83 -2.85 -21.75 -3.06
CA LYS A 83 -3.17 -22.77 -4.06
C LYS A 83 -2.14 -22.79 -5.19
N PHE A 84 -1.82 -21.62 -5.75
CA PHE A 84 -0.82 -21.55 -6.81
C PHE A 84 0.55 -22.02 -6.33
N LEU A 85 1.02 -21.55 -5.17
CA LEU A 85 2.35 -21.90 -4.65
C LEU A 85 2.48 -23.39 -4.31
N LEU A 86 1.39 -24.03 -3.83
CA LEU A 86 1.36 -25.44 -3.46
C LEU A 86 1.23 -26.36 -4.68
N GLU A 87 0.27 -26.10 -5.56
CA GLU A 87 -0.14 -27.06 -6.60
C GLU A 87 0.69 -26.94 -7.89
N VAL A 88 1.24 -25.76 -8.21
CA VAL A 88 1.92 -25.57 -9.50
C VAL A 88 3.30 -26.25 -9.50
N PRO A 89 3.65 -27.01 -10.55
CA PRO A 89 4.94 -27.68 -10.64
C PRO A 89 6.08 -26.67 -10.78
N ASP A 90 7.15 -26.88 -10.03
CA ASP A 90 8.32 -26.01 -10.08
C ASP A 90 8.97 -26.01 -11.46
N LYS A 91 8.94 -27.14 -12.18
CA LYS A 91 9.57 -27.36 -13.49
C LYS A 91 9.44 -26.18 -14.45
N ASP A 92 8.27 -25.55 -14.50
CA ASP A 92 7.99 -24.43 -15.40
C ASP A 92 7.68 -23.12 -14.67
N PHE A 93 7.36 -23.18 -13.38
CA PHE A 93 6.79 -22.03 -12.65
C PHE A 93 7.61 -21.56 -11.46
N LEU A 94 8.76 -22.16 -11.14
CA LEU A 94 9.56 -21.76 -9.97
C LEU A 94 9.90 -20.25 -9.98
N MET A 95 10.34 -19.71 -11.11
CA MET A 95 10.60 -18.26 -11.23
C MET A 95 9.33 -17.42 -11.03
N ILE A 96 8.18 -17.90 -11.51
CA ILE A 96 6.88 -17.24 -11.34
C ILE A 96 6.45 -17.27 -9.86
N LYS A 97 6.66 -18.38 -9.14
CA LYS A 97 6.42 -18.48 -7.69
C LYS A 97 7.24 -17.44 -6.95
N VAL A 98 8.55 -17.36 -7.21
CA VAL A 98 9.43 -16.38 -6.55
C VAL A 98 9.01 -14.94 -6.89
N ALA A 99 8.67 -14.66 -8.15
CA ALA A 99 8.18 -13.33 -8.55
C ALA A 99 6.84 -12.96 -7.88
N LEU A 100 5.94 -13.93 -7.69
CA LEU A 100 4.70 -13.76 -6.94
C LEU A 100 4.97 -13.44 -5.47
N ILE A 101 5.83 -14.22 -4.81
CA ILE A 101 6.24 -14.03 -3.41
C ILE A 101 6.83 -12.63 -3.23
N PHE A 102 7.86 -12.27 -4.00
CA PHE A 102 8.51 -10.94 -3.91
C PHE A 102 7.55 -9.81 -4.27
N GLY A 103 6.69 -10.02 -5.26
CA GLY A 103 5.70 -9.06 -5.72
C GLY A 103 4.68 -8.72 -4.64
N VAL A 104 4.14 -9.74 -3.98
CA VAL A 104 3.10 -9.60 -2.95
C VAL A 104 3.71 -9.19 -1.61
N ALA A 105 4.76 -9.87 -1.14
CA ALA A 105 5.43 -9.53 0.12
C ALA A 105 6.02 -8.12 0.09
N GLY A 106 6.58 -7.69 -1.05
CA GLY A 106 7.17 -6.37 -1.17
C GLY A 106 6.25 -5.30 -1.74
N ALA A 107 4.98 -5.58 -2.06
CA ALA A 107 4.13 -4.67 -2.83
C ALA A 107 4.82 -4.09 -4.09
N CYS A 108 5.68 -4.91 -4.73
CA CYS A 108 6.64 -4.44 -5.73
C CYS A 108 5.95 -4.08 -7.05
N ARG A 109 6.46 -3.04 -7.72
CA ARG A 109 6.12 -2.78 -9.13
C ARG A 109 6.91 -3.72 -10.04
N GLY A 110 6.40 -4.00 -11.24
CA GLY A 110 7.13 -4.79 -12.23
C GLY A 110 8.52 -4.24 -12.58
N LYS A 111 8.70 -2.90 -12.58
CA LYS A 111 10.01 -2.26 -12.75
C LYS A 111 10.96 -2.56 -11.59
N GLU A 112 10.46 -2.57 -10.36
CA GLU A 112 11.25 -2.86 -9.15
C GLU A 112 11.73 -4.32 -9.18
N LEU A 113 10.85 -5.26 -9.50
CA LEU A 113 11.23 -6.68 -9.70
C LEU A 113 12.24 -6.85 -10.84
N HIS A 114 12.03 -6.17 -11.96
CA HIS A 114 12.97 -6.20 -13.08
C HIS A 114 14.34 -5.63 -12.71
N GLN A 115 14.40 -4.66 -11.78
CA GLN A 115 15.63 -3.98 -11.41
C GLN A 115 16.42 -4.65 -10.30
N LEU A 116 15.78 -5.53 -9.53
CA LEU A 116 16.35 -6.23 -8.39
C LEU A 116 17.63 -7.00 -8.76
N THR A 117 18.64 -6.91 -7.89
CA THR A 117 19.93 -7.58 -8.03
C THR A 117 20.13 -8.64 -6.96
N ILE A 118 21.12 -9.52 -7.16
CA ILE A 118 21.48 -10.54 -6.16
C ILE A 118 21.89 -9.89 -4.84
N SER A 119 22.67 -8.81 -4.88
CA SER A 119 23.12 -8.06 -3.69
C SER A 119 22.00 -7.37 -2.91
N ASP A 120 20.80 -7.28 -3.50
CA ASP A 120 19.64 -6.72 -2.82
C ASP A 120 18.94 -7.74 -1.92
N VAL A 121 19.24 -9.03 -2.06
CA VAL A 121 18.60 -10.13 -1.33
C VAL A 121 19.60 -10.74 -0.34
N THR A 122 19.25 -10.71 0.94
CA THR A 122 20.06 -11.28 2.02
C THR A 122 19.28 -12.41 2.67
N ASP A 123 19.86 -13.61 2.65
CA ASP A 123 19.34 -14.77 3.37
C ASP A 123 19.79 -14.70 4.84
N MET A 124 18.83 -14.74 5.76
CA MET A 124 19.04 -14.69 7.22
C MET A 124 18.46 -15.94 7.88
N ASP A 125 18.57 -17.09 7.21
CA ASP A 125 18.16 -18.45 7.62
C ASP A 125 16.64 -18.67 7.80
N HIS A 126 15.98 -17.84 8.58
CA HIS A 126 14.54 -17.92 8.83
C HIS A 126 13.74 -16.84 8.12
N THR A 127 14.42 -15.92 7.44
CA THR A 127 13.81 -14.84 6.66
C THR A 127 14.71 -14.44 5.49
N LEU A 128 14.11 -13.86 4.45
CA LEU A 128 14.84 -13.14 3.40
C LEU A 128 14.58 -11.64 3.53
N LEU A 129 15.65 -10.86 3.68
CA LEU A 129 15.60 -9.41 3.60
C LEU A 129 15.81 -8.98 2.16
N VAL A 130 14.87 -8.20 1.62
CA VAL A 130 14.94 -7.72 0.23
C VAL A 130 14.95 -6.20 0.20
N ASN A 131 16.00 -5.64 -0.39
CA ASN A 131 16.19 -4.20 -0.57
C ASN A 131 15.66 -3.76 -1.94
N VAL A 132 14.73 -2.81 -1.95
CA VAL A 132 14.18 -2.22 -3.18
C VAL A 132 14.76 -0.83 -3.34
N ARG A 133 15.79 -0.75 -4.17
CA ARG A 133 16.49 0.50 -4.53
C ARG A 133 15.84 1.18 -5.74
N ASN A 134 16.16 2.45 -5.98
CA ASN A 134 15.78 3.19 -7.20
C ASN A 134 14.26 3.22 -7.44
N THR A 135 13.47 3.38 -6.38
CA THR A 135 12.00 3.37 -6.49
C THR A 135 11.50 4.58 -7.27
N LYS A 136 10.23 4.54 -7.73
CA LYS A 136 9.59 5.67 -8.44
C LYS A 136 9.72 7.01 -7.69
N ASN A 137 9.82 6.97 -6.36
CA ASN A 137 9.88 8.15 -5.50
C ASN A 137 11.30 8.48 -5.04
N ASN A 138 12.31 7.77 -5.54
CA ASN A 138 13.71 7.88 -5.14
C ASN A 138 13.93 7.71 -3.62
N VAL A 139 13.12 6.85 -3.01
CA VAL A 139 13.24 6.45 -1.60
C VAL A 139 13.44 4.95 -1.59
N ASP A 140 14.58 4.52 -1.08
CA ASP A 140 14.87 3.12 -0.88
C ASP A 140 13.99 2.56 0.25
N ARG A 141 13.60 1.31 0.12
CA ARG A 141 12.82 0.59 1.13
C ARG A 141 13.24 -0.86 1.14
N ASN A 142 12.95 -1.55 2.22
CA ASN A 142 13.13 -2.99 2.30
C ASN A 142 11.84 -3.67 2.74
N PHE A 143 11.79 -4.98 2.57
CA PHE A 143 10.74 -5.83 3.09
C PHE A 143 11.31 -7.20 3.45
N ILE A 144 10.57 -7.91 4.29
CA ILE A 144 10.95 -9.25 4.76
C ILE A 144 9.99 -10.26 4.14
N ILE A 145 10.56 -11.37 3.68
CA ILE A 145 9.82 -12.61 3.39
C ILE A 145 10.10 -13.55 4.55
N ASN A 146 9.05 -13.99 5.24
CA ASN A 146 9.11 -14.97 6.30
C ASN A 146 8.22 -16.17 5.95
N ASN A 147 8.45 -17.30 6.60
CA ASN A 147 7.52 -18.42 6.55
C ASN A 147 6.35 -18.13 7.49
N SER A 148 5.20 -17.73 6.94
CA SER A 148 3.96 -17.79 7.70
C SER A 148 3.47 -19.23 7.67
N ASN A 149 3.66 -19.96 8.77
CA ASN A 149 3.35 -21.39 8.96
C ASN A 149 1.87 -21.80 8.77
N LYS A 150 1.03 -21.01 8.10
CA LYS A 150 -0.41 -21.29 8.01
C LYS A 150 -0.78 -22.37 6.99
N ASN A 151 0.05 -22.61 5.96
CA ASN A 151 -0.37 -23.44 4.81
C ASN A 151 0.66 -24.51 4.40
N GLY A 152 1.69 -24.77 5.22
CA GLY A 152 2.69 -25.82 4.95
C GLY A 152 3.66 -25.54 3.79
N ILE A 153 3.67 -24.31 3.25
CA ILE A 153 4.59 -23.89 2.19
C ILE A 153 5.75 -23.12 2.82
N ASP A 154 6.96 -23.60 2.59
CA ASP A 154 8.17 -22.88 2.94
C ASP A 154 8.54 -21.90 1.80
N LEU A 155 8.15 -20.63 1.97
CA LEU A 155 8.40 -19.58 1.00
C LEU A 155 9.90 -19.32 0.80
N ILE A 156 10.68 -19.50 1.86
CA ILE A 156 12.12 -19.27 1.85
C ILE A 156 12.80 -20.36 1.04
N GLU A 157 12.45 -21.62 1.25
CA GLU A 157 12.95 -22.76 0.47
C GLU A 157 12.61 -22.64 -1.01
N VAL A 158 11.40 -22.17 -1.37
CA VAL A 158 11.04 -21.88 -2.77
C VAL A 158 12.01 -20.85 -3.38
N CYS A 159 12.36 -19.81 -2.62
CA CYS A 159 13.29 -18.78 -3.07
C CYS A 159 14.73 -19.29 -3.15
N ARG A 160 15.19 -20.05 -2.15
CA ARG A 160 16.52 -20.69 -2.13
C ARG A 160 16.71 -21.63 -3.29
N LYS A 161 15.73 -22.48 -3.57
CA LYS A 161 15.74 -23.40 -4.71
C LYS A 161 15.96 -22.64 -6.03
N TYR A 162 15.28 -21.51 -6.21
CA TYR A 162 15.49 -20.68 -7.40
C TYR A 162 16.88 -20.04 -7.44
N MET A 163 17.36 -19.51 -6.31
CA MET A 163 18.68 -18.89 -6.19
C MET A 163 19.82 -19.89 -6.46
N ALA A 164 19.71 -21.10 -5.95
CA ALA A 164 20.69 -22.18 -6.13
C ALA A 164 20.82 -22.65 -7.58
N LEU A 165 19.76 -22.49 -8.39
CA LEU A 165 19.77 -22.85 -9.81
C LEU A 165 20.47 -21.82 -10.69
N ARG A 166 20.89 -20.67 -10.14
CA ARG A 166 21.58 -19.64 -10.90
C ARG A 166 22.91 -20.18 -11.46
N LYS A 167 23.09 -20.03 -12.76
CA LYS A 167 24.30 -20.41 -13.48
C LYS A 167 25.49 -19.50 -13.13
N PRO A 168 26.66 -20.06 -12.76
CA PRO A 168 27.87 -19.28 -12.48
C PRO A 168 28.31 -18.38 -13.65
N GLU A 169 27.99 -18.77 -14.89
CA GLU A 169 28.35 -18.04 -16.12
C GLU A 169 27.51 -16.77 -16.33
N THR A 170 26.55 -16.47 -15.45
CA THR A 170 25.69 -15.29 -15.59
C THR A 170 26.47 -14.00 -15.32
N THR A 171 26.75 -13.24 -16.37
CA THR A 171 27.64 -12.04 -16.31
C THR A 171 27.02 -10.81 -15.66
N HIS A 172 25.69 -10.77 -15.49
CA HIS A 172 24.99 -9.63 -14.89
C HIS A 172 24.50 -9.94 -13.46
N SER A 173 24.27 -8.89 -12.67
CA SER A 173 23.81 -9.01 -11.29
C SER A 173 22.29 -9.09 -11.12
N ARG A 174 21.49 -9.10 -12.19
CA ARG A 174 20.02 -9.23 -12.10
C ARG A 174 19.61 -10.47 -11.33
N PHE A 175 18.73 -10.31 -10.33
CA PHE A 175 18.22 -11.40 -9.52
C PHE A 175 17.42 -12.39 -10.37
N PHE A 176 16.40 -11.89 -11.06
CA PHE A 176 15.53 -12.72 -11.91
C PHE A 176 16.16 -13.00 -13.29
N VAL A 177 16.46 -14.27 -13.52
CA VAL A 177 16.86 -14.84 -14.79
C VAL A 177 15.76 -15.74 -15.37
N ARG A 178 15.75 -15.88 -16.69
CA ARG A 178 14.83 -16.76 -17.40
C ARG A 178 15.02 -18.19 -16.92
N TYR A 179 13.89 -18.85 -16.66
CA TYR A 179 13.81 -20.18 -16.10
C TYR A 179 12.94 -21.04 -17.00
N GLU A 180 13.48 -22.18 -17.43
CA GLU A 180 12.80 -23.13 -18.32
C GLU A 180 13.24 -24.55 -18.00
N LYS A 181 12.30 -25.51 -18.03
CA LYS A 181 12.59 -26.94 -17.87
C LYS A 181 13.46 -27.24 -16.65
N SER A 182 13.07 -26.73 -15.49
CA SER A 182 13.76 -26.90 -14.22
C SER A 182 15.12 -26.19 -14.08
N GLN A 183 15.53 -25.34 -15.01
CA GLN A 183 16.85 -24.69 -14.97
C GLN A 183 16.79 -23.19 -15.23
N CYS A 184 17.67 -22.45 -14.56
CA CYS A 184 17.93 -21.05 -14.92
C CYS A 184 18.84 -20.96 -16.15
N THR A 185 18.57 -19.97 -16.99
CA THR A 185 19.44 -19.54 -18.07
C THR A 185 20.27 -18.34 -17.61
N VAL A 186 21.20 -17.88 -18.46
CA VAL A 186 22.00 -16.67 -18.19
C VAL A 186 21.28 -15.37 -18.58
N GLN A 187 20.08 -15.45 -19.16
CA GLN A 187 19.35 -14.28 -19.67
C GLN A 187 18.50 -13.63 -18.58
N ALA A 188 18.63 -12.32 -18.36
CA ALA A 188 17.74 -11.57 -17.47
C ALA A 188 16.28 -11.57 -17.97
N ILE A 189 15.33 -11.56 -17.04
CA ILE A 189 13.90 -11.38 -17.37
C ILE A 189 13.62 -9.95 -17.87
N GLY A 190 12.97 -9.84 -19.03
CA GLY A 190 12.54 -8.57 -19.59
C GLY A 190 11.41 -7.89 -18.81
N LYS A 191 11.40 -6.54 -18.79
CA LYS A 191 10.40 -5.73 -18.04
C LYS A 191 8.94 -6.08 -18.35
N ASN A 192 8.63 -6.42 -19.60
CA ASN A 192 7.27 -6.71 -20.04
C ASN A 192 6.79 -8.08 -19.54
N THR A 193 7.72 -9.02 -19.31
CA THR A 193 7.40 -10.35 -18.78
C THR A 193 6.80 -10.24 -17.39
N PHE A 194 7.38 -9.43 -16.50
CA PHE A 194 6.81 -9.15 -15.17
C PHE A 194 5.37 -8.63 -15.22
N GLY A 195 5.04 -7.83 -16.24
CA GLY A 195 3.68 -7.34 -16.46
C GLY A 195 2.65 -8.44 -16.77
N LYS A 196 3.11 -9.59 -17.29
CA LYS A 196 2.28 -10.75 -17.67
C LYS A 196 2.29 -11.87 -16.62
N ILE A 197 3.18 -11.82 -15.63
CA ILE A 197 3.25 -12.88 -14.60
C ILE A 197 1.90 -13.04 -13.87
N PRO A 198 1.22 -11.96 -13.40
CA PRO A 198 -0.05 -12.13 -12.70
C PRO A 198 -1.14 -12.75 -13.59
N GLN A 199 -1.14 -12.43 -14.88
CA GLN A 199 -2.01 -13.08 -15.87
C GLN A 199 -1.72 -14.58 -15.97
N LYS A 200 -0.45 -15.00 -16.05
CA LYS A 200 -0.08 -16.42 -16.07
C LYS A 200 -0.54 -17.18 -14.82
N VAL A 201 -0.42 -16.55 -13.65
CA VAL A 201 -0.94 -17.10 -12.38
C VAL A 201 -2.45 -17.29 -12.46
N ALA A 202 -3.17 -16.26 -12.93
CA ALA A 202 -4.62 -16.32 -13.09
C ALA A 202 -5.08 -17.36 -14.13
N GLU A 203 -4.33 -17.52 -15.23
CA GLU A 203 -4.58 -18.54 -16.25
C GLU A 203 -4.42 -19.95 -15.68
N TYR A 204 -3.34 -20.21 -14.94
CA TYR A 204 -3.12 -21.52 -14.30
C TYR A 204 -4.23 -21.88 -13.32
N LEU A 205 -4.69 -20.90 -12.54
CA LEU A 205 -5.77 -21.07 -11.57
C LEU A 205 -7.18 -21.07 -12.22
N ASN A 206 -7.28 -20.96 -13.55
CA ASN A 206 -8.54 -20.86 -14.29
C ASN A 206 -9.45 -19.72 -13.81
N LEU A 207 -8.87 -18.58 -13.43
CA LEU A 207 -9.64 -17.42 -12.96
C LEU A 207 -10.32 -16.68 -14.12
N PRO A 208 -11.56 -16.19 -13.93
CA PRO A 208 -12.28 -15.51 -14.98
C PRO A 208 -11.63 -14.16 -15.34
N ASN A 209 -11.51 -13.90 -16.64
CA ASN A 209 -10.89 -12.69 -17.20
C ASN A 209 -9.42 -12.52 -16.75
N SER A 210 -8.60 -13.55 -16.95
CA SER A 210 -7.17 -13.55 -16.60
C SER A 210 -6.39 -12.35 -17.14
N THR A 211 -6.78 -11.80 -18.29
CA THR A 211 -6.20 -10.60 -18.91
C THR A 211 -6.31 -9.33 -18.07
N LEU A 212 -7.20 -9.31 -17.06
CA LEU A 212 -7.34 -8.20 -16.12
C LEU A 212 -6.31 -8.23 -14.98
N TYR A 213 -5.55 -9.32 -14.83
CA TYR A 213 -4.45 -9.45 -13.88
C TYR A 213 -3.16 -8.92 -14.53
N THR A 214 -3.00 -7.60 -14.50
CA THR A 214 -1.87 -6.92 -15.14
C THR A 214 -0.72 -6.68 -14.15
N GLY A 215 0.39 -6.09 -14.59
CA GLY A 215 1.59 -5.84 -13.76
C GLY A 215 1.40 -5.01 -12.48
N HIS A 216 0.22 -4.43 -12.21
CA HIS A 216 -0.10 -3.81 -10.92
C HIS A 216 -0.78 -4.77 -9.93
N CYS A 217 -1.15 -5.98 -10.36
CA CYS A 217 -1.86 -6.97 -9.56
C CYS A 217 -1.17 -7.23 -8.22
N PHE A 218 0.11 -7.58 -8.20
CA PHE A 218 0.81 -7.95 -6.96
C PHE A 218 0.81 -6.81 -5.93
N ARG A 219 1.11 -5.59 -6.37
CA ARG A 219 1.06 -4.41 -5.50
C ARG A 219 -0.35 -4.15 -4.95
N ARG A 220 -1.39 -4.34 -5.78
CA ARG A 220 -2.79 -4.20 -5.35
C ARG A 220 -3.21 -5.32 -4.39
N THR A 221 -2.80 -6.55 -4.66
CA THR A 221 -3.03 -7.70 -3.78
C THR A 221 -2.40 -7.48 -2.42
N SER A 222 -1.13 -7.08 -2.37
CA SER A 222 -0.43 -6.73 -1.13
C SER A 222 -1.19 -5.66 -0.32
N ALA A 223 -1.63 -4.58 -0.98
CA ALA A 223 -2.41 -3.52 -0.34
C ALA A 223 -3.77 -4.00 0.18
N SER A 224 -4.45 -4.89 -0.54
CA SER A 224 -5.74 -5.46 -0.14
C SER A 224 -5.58 -6.37 1.08
N LEU A 225 -4.62 -7.31 1.04
CA LEU A 225 -4.34 -8.22 2.15
C LEU A 225 -3.93 -7.44 3.42
N LEU A 226 -3.14 -6.38 3.25
CA LEU A 226 -2.74 -5.54 4.37
C LEU A 226 -3.93 -4.76 4.96
N ALA A 227 -4.84 -4.26 4.12
CA ALA A 227 -6.07 -3.62 4.58
C ALA A 227 -6.97 -4.60 5.33
N ASP A 228 -7.13 -5.83 4.83
CA ASP A 228 -7.94 -6.87 5.48
C ASP A 228 -7.35 -7.33 6.83
N SER A 229 -6.02 -7.24 7.01
CA SER A 229 -5.35 -7.55 8.27
C SER A 229 -5.58 -6.52 9.39
N GLY A 230 -6.18 -5.36 9.10
CA GLY A 230 -6.36 -4.27 10.06
C GLY A 230 -5.07 -3.48 10.37
N ALA A 231 -4.05 -3.59 9.54
CA ALA A 231 -2.79 -2.86 9.73
C ALA A 231 -3.00 -1.33 9.70
N SER A 232 -2.25 -0.61 10.54
CA SER A 232 -2.36 0.84 10.61
C SER A 232 -1.91 1.52 9.30
N ILE A 233 -2.44 2.72 9.07
CA ILE A 233 -2.11 3.52 7.88
C ILE A 233 -0.60 3.79 7.73
N ASP A 234 0.13 3.91 8.84
CA ASP A 234 1.58 4.15 8.82
C ASP A 234 2.38 2.91 8.42
N VAL A 235 1.94 1.73 8.86
CA VAL A 235 2.49 0.46 8.37
C VAL A 235 2.24 0.34 6.87
N TRP A 236 1.02 0.67 6.43
CA TRP A 236 0.64 0.62 5.03
C TRP A 236 1.51 1.55 4.16
N LYS A 237 1.68 2.82 4.56
CA LYS A 237 2.52 3.79 3.83
C LYS A 237 3.96 3.33 3.72
N ARG A 238 4.54 2.85 4.82
CA ARG A 238 5.94 2.35 4.86
C ARG A 238 6.12 1.14 3.96
N HIS A 239 5.23 0.15 4.06
CA HIS A 239 5.30 -1.13 3.33
C HIS A 239 5.48 -0.97 1.82
N GLY A 240 4.55 -0.27 1.16
CA GLY A 240 4.65 -0.07 -0.29
C GLY A 240 5.29 1.24 -0.72
N GLY A 241 5.74 2.09 0.19
CA GLY A 241 6.31 3.40 -0.13
C GLY A 241 5.28 4.37 -0.73
N TRP A 242 4.08 4.43 -0.15
CA TRP A 242 3.05 5.38 -0.55
C TRP A 242 3.17 6.70 0.23
N LYS A 243 3.13 7.83 -0.49
CA LYS A 243 3.18 9.17 0.12
C LYS A 243 1.85 9.65 0.70
N SER A 244 0.73 9.14 0.15
CA SER A 244 -0.63 9.56 0.52
C SER A 244 -1.43 8.40 1.08
N ALA A 245 -2.24 8.68 2.11
CA ALA A 245 -3.23 7.76 2.65
C ALA A 245 -4.39 7.52 1.68
N SER A 246 -4.69 8.45 0.77
CA SER A 246 -5.84 8.35 -0.14
C SER A 246 -5.85 7.09 -1.00
N VAL A 247 -4.68 6.54 -1.34
CA VAL A 247 -4.60 5.27 -2.07
C VAL A 247 -4.93 4.10 -1.15
N ALA A 248 -4.55 4.18 0.14
CA ALA A 248 -4.83 3.17 1.16
C ALA A 248 -6.31 3.14 1.53
N GLU A 249 -6.89 4.31 1.73
CA GLU A 249 -8.30 4.53 2.09
C GLU A 249 -9.21 3.76 1.13
N GLY A 250 -8.94 3.82 -0.18
CA GLY A 250 -9.72 3.07 -1.16
C GLY A 250 -9.62 1.53 -1.04
N TYR A 251 -8.54 0.97 -0.47
CA TYR A 251 -8.49 -0.47 -0.17
C TYR A 251 -9.17 -0.79 1.17
N ILE A 252 -8.97 0.05 2.18
CA ILE A 252 -9.55 -0.10 3.51
C ILE A 252 -11.08 0.00 3.44
N GLU A 253 -11.61 1.00 2.72
CA GLU A 253 -13.05 1.18 2.49
C GLU A 253 -13.68 -0.04 1.79
N ASN A 254 -12.92 -0.74 0.94
CA ASN A 254 -13.39 -1.93 0.25
C ASN A 254 -13.15 -3.24 1.02
N SER A 255 -12.42 -3.20 2.14
CA SER A 255 -12.14 -4.37 2.96
C SER A 255 -13.43 -4.92 3.57
N ILE A 256 -13.71 -6.21 3.33
CA ILE A 256 -14.87 -6.88 3.93
C ILE A 256 -14.70 -6.97 5.44
N ASN A 257 -13.48 -7.24 5.92
CA ASN A 257 -13.21 -7.35 7.35
C ASN A 257 -13.46 -6.02 8.07
N THR A 258 -13.00 -4.91 7.48
CA THR A 258 -13.28 -3.57 8.02
C THR A 258 -14.78 -3.29 8.04
N LYS A 259 -15.51 -3.63 6.98
CA LYS A 259 -16.98 -3.48 6.95
C LYS A 259 -17.69 -4.33 7.99
N LYS A 260 -17.22 -5.56 8.24
CA LYS A 260 -17.74 -6.44 9.30
C LYS A 260 -17.52 -5.83 10.69
N ILE A 261 -16.30 -5.39 11.00
CA ILE A 261 -15.97 -4.74 12.28
C ILE A 261 -16.86 -3.51 12.50
N VAL A 262 -17.05 -2.68 11.47
CA VAL A 262 -17.93 -1.51 11.54
C VAL A 262 -19.38 -1.93 11.78
N ALA A 263 -19.89 -2.94 11.06
CA ALA A 263 -21.23 -3.47 11.25
C ALA A 263 -21.44 -4.02 12.68
N ASP A 264 -20.51 -4.83 13.17
CA ASP A 264 -20.56 -5.44 14.50
C ASP A 264 -20.55 -4.35 15.59
N SER A 265 -19.78 -3.29 15.38
CA SER A 265 -19.74 -2.13 16.29
C SER A 265 -21.05 -1.35 16.29
N ILE A 266 -21.68 -1.15 15.12
CA ILE A 266 -22.97 -0.45 14.99
C ILE A 266 -24.10 -1.25 15.66
N PHE A 267 -24.10 -2.57 15.49
CA PHE A 267 -25.14 -3.45 16.02
C PHE A 267 -24.84 -3.99 17.43
N GLY A 268 -23.80 -3.49 18.11
CA GLY A 268 -23.49 -3.84 19.50
C GLY A 268 -23.00 -5.28 19.71
N LEU A 269 -22.50 -5.92 18.65
CA LEU A 269 -21.94 -7.28 18.68
C LEU A 269 -20.42 -7.29 18.93
N GLY A 270 -19.81 -6.11 19.10
CA GLY A 270 -18.38 -5.96 19.39
C GLY A 270 -18.00 -6.55 20.75
N VAL A 271 -17.19 -7.62 20.70
CA VAL A 271 -16.56 -8.37 21.81
C VAL A 271 -16.38 -7.54 23.09
N GLY A 272 -17.15 -7.88 24.11
CA GLY A 272 -16.79 -7.59 25.48
C GLY A 272 -15.52 -8.35 25.85
N ASN A 273 -14.53 -7.65 26.38
CA ASN A 273 -13.40 -8.28 27.05
C ASN A 273 -13.92 -9.00 28.31
N SER A 274 -14.24 -10.28 28.18
CA SER A 274 -14.36 -11.21 29.30
C SER A 274 -13.21 -12.21 29.21
N THR A 275 -12.04 -11.82 29.72
CA THR A 275 -11.05 -12.77 30.23
C THR A 275 -11.29 -12.92 31.73
N GLU A 276 -12.29 -13.73 32.07
CA GLU A 276 -12.20 -14.53 33.28
C GLU A 276 -11.17 -15.64 33.01
N SER A 277 -10.13 -15.69 33.82
CA SER A 277 -9.32 -16.88 33.97
C SER A 277 -8.94 -16.99 35.44
N ALA A 278 -9.79 -17.70 36.17
CA ALA A 278 -9.38 -18.38 37.38
C ALA A 278 -8.57 -19.62 36.99
N SER A 279 -7.31 -19.69 37.40
CA SER A 279 -6.72 -20.95 37.87
C SER A 279 -5.47 -20.65 38.70
N ALA A 280 -5.44 -21.29 39.86
CA ALA A 280 -4.50 -21.16 40.94
C ALA A 280 -3.08 -21.62 40.58
N HIS A 281 -2.09 -20.93 41.14
CA HIS A 281 -0.88 -21.60 41.60
C HIS A 281 -0.44 -21.00 42.94
N GLN A 282 -0.47 -21.85 43.97
CA GLN A 282 0.13 -21.60 45.28
C GLN A 282 1.63 -21.82 45.21
N VAL A 283 2.42 -20.94 45.84
CA VAL A 283 3.60 -21.35 46.62
C VAL A 283 3.71 -20.42 47.84
N SER A 284 3.84 -21.07 49.00
CA SER A 284 3.90 -20.56 50.36
C SER A 284 5.17 -19.76 50.68
N GLY A 285 5.06 -18.82 51.63
CA GLY A 285 6.18 -18.14 52.29
C GLY A 285 5.70 -17.31 53.49
N SER A 286 5.99 -17.81 54.69
CA SER A 286 5.43 -17.45 56.00
C SER A 286 5.62 -16.00 56.51
N ALA A 287 4.54 -15.50 57.11
CA ALA A 287 4.34 -14.63 58.28
C ALA A 287 5.53 -13.87 58.92
N VAL A 288 5.33 -12.56 59.17
CA VAL A 288 5.27 -11.97 60.52
C VAL A 288 4.48 -10.65 60.55
N SER A 289 3.69 -10.49 61.61
CA SER A 289 2.75 -9.41 61.89
C SER A 289 3.40 -8.16 62.49
N ALA A 290 2.87 -6.96 62.17
CA ALA A 290 2.76 -5.87 63.13
C ALA A 290 1.65 -4.90 62.72
N SER A 291 0.73 -4.71 63.66
CA SER A 291 -0.49 -3.90 63.63
C SER A 291 -0.23 -2.39 63.73
N SER A 292 -0.99 -1.59 62.97
CA SER A 292 -1.54 -0.33 63.48
C SER A 292 -2.68 0.15 62.56
N ALA A 293 -3.88 0.21 63.12
CA ALA A 293 -5.05 0.82 62.49
C ALA A 293 -4.95 2.35 62.59
N SER A 294 -5.15 3.05 61.47
CA SER A 294 -5.65 4.43 61.47
C SER A 294 -6.40 4.75 60.17
N SER A 295 -7.68 5.05 60.33
CA SER A 295 -8.58 5.85 59.50
C SER A 295 -8.07 6.50 58.21
N THR A 296 -8.75 6.17 57.11
CA THR A 296 -9.33 7.08 56.10
C THR A 296 -8.55 8.35 55.73
N SER A 297 -7.94 8.38 54.52
CA SER A 297 -8.04 9.53 53.60
C SER A 297 -7.41 9.21 52.24
N SER A 298 -8.22 9.27 51.19
CA SER A 298 -7.78 9.24 49.80
C SER A 298 -6.90 10.46 49.50
N LYS A 299 -5.58 10.28 49.47
CA LYS A 299 -4.66 11.29 48.94
C LYS A 299 -4.62 11.19 47.41
N ASN A 300 -5.56 11.88 46.77
CA ASN A 300 -5.39 12.30 45.38
C ASN A 300 -4.28 13.35 45.34
N ASN A 301 -3.15 13.02 44.72
CA ASN A 301 -2.14 14.02 44.36
C ASN A 301 -2.68 14.89 43.22
N ILE A 302 -3.43 15.94 43.57
CA ILE A 302 -3.78 17.02 42.63
C ILE A 302 -2.66 18.06 42.72
N LEU A 303 -1.76 18.05 41.73
CA LEU A 303 -0.92 19.20 41.43
C LEU A 303 -1.79 20.26 40.75
N GLN A 304 -2.17 21.28 41.50
CA GLN A 304 -2.93 22.42 41.01
C GLN A 304 -1.96 23.36 40.27
N ASN A 305 -1.81 23.20 38.96
CA ASN A 305 -1.10 24.16 38.12
C ASN A 305 -2.09 25.21 37.62
N THR A 306 -2.05 26.41 38.20
CA THR A 306 -2.65 27.62 37.62
C THR A 306 -1.84 28.00 36.38
N ILE A 307 -2.46 28.13 35.21
CA ILE A 307 -1.77 28.51 33.97
C ILE A 307 -2.58 29.58 33.23
N ASP A 308 -2.00 30.78 33.13
CA ASP A 308 -2.40 31.84 32.22
C ASP A 308 -1.68 31.68 30.86
N GLY A 309 -2.41 31.87 29.76
CA GLY A 309 -1.87 32.30 28.46
C GLY A 309 -1.10 31.27 27.61
N ALA A 310 -1.70 30.93 26.45
CA ALA A 310 -1.12 30.30 25.26
C ALA A 310 -0.74 28.79 25.30
N ASN A 311 -1.62 27.99 24.69
CA ASN A 311 -1.41 26.68 24.04
C ASN A 311 -0.32 25.75 24.62
N ARG A 312 -0.72 24.87 25.55
CA ARG A 312 -0.08 23.57 25.75
C ARG A 312 -1.12 22.46 25.97
N LEU A 313 -0.86 21.30 25.38
CA LEU A 313 -1.67 20.08 25.48
C LEU A 313 -1.44 19.39 26.84
N LEU A 314 -2.50 18.97 27.51
CA LEU A 314 -2.45 18.09 28.68
C LEU A 314 -1.97 16.69 28.24
N ASN A 315 -0.84 16.22 28.76
CA ASN A 315 -0.35 14.87 28.52
C ASN A 315 -0.62 14.00 29.75
N ILE A 316 -1.50 13.01 29.61
CA ILE A 316 -1.89 12.10 30.68
C ILE A 316 -1.38 10.71 30.30
N VAL A 317 -0.50 10.14 31.11
CA VAL A 317 0.09 8.82 30.87
C VAL A 317 -0.18 7.92 32.06
N ASN A 318 -0.63 6.69 31.79
CA ASN A 318 -0.86 5.61 32.75
C ASN A 318 -2.00 5.84 33.76
N CYS A 319 -3.22 6.08 33.25
CA CYS A 319 -4.42 6.18 34.07
C CYS A 319 -5.38 5.01 33.79
N SER A 320 -5.65 4.21 34.81
CA SER A 320 -6.80 3.29 34.89
C SER A 320 -7.82 3.86 35.88
N ASN A 321 -9.11 3.83 35.54
CA ASN A 321 -10.24 4.34 36.34
C ASN A 321 -10.23 5.86 36.65
N VAL A 322 -9.94 6.72 35.67
CA VAL A 322 -10.03 8.19 35.85
C VAL A 322 -11.18 8.77 35.04
N ASN A 323 -12.06 9.53 35.70
CA ASN A 323 -13.05 10.41 35.05
C ASN A 323 -12.49 11.83 34.95
N ILE A 324 -12.43 12.38 33.73
CA ILE A 324 -11.95 13.74 33.48
C ILE A 324 -13.15 14.64 33.18
N HIS A 325 -13.39 15.64 34.04
CA HIS A 325 -14.34 16.73 33.78
C HIS A 325 -13.58 17.97 33.30
N VAL A 326 -13.86 18.40 32.07
CA VAL A 326 -13.31 19.65 31.51
C VAL A 326 -14.41 20.70 31.52
N ASN A 327 -14.21 21.79 32.26
CA ASN A 327 -15.12 22.93 32.26
C ASN A 327 -14.46 24.08 31.50
N ILE A 328 -15.01 24.46 30.34
CA ILE A 328 -14.44 25.52 29.48
C ILE A 328 -15.26 26.79 29.69
N ASN A 329 -14.68 27.79 30.35
CA ASN A 329 -15.29 29.11 30.49
C ASN A 329 -14.75 30.04 29.40
N THR A 330 -15.58 30.41 28.42
CA THR A 330 -15.23 31.42 27.41
C THR A 330 -15.69 32.80 27.89
N ASN A 331 -14.76 33.60 28.42
CA ASN A 331 -15.02 35.03 28.62
C ASN A 331 -14.80 35.75 27.28
N ASN A 332 -15.87 36.01 26.55
CA ASN A 332 -15.85 36.94 25.42
C ASN A 332 -15.78 38.36 25.97
N LYS A 333 -14.62 39.00 25.85
CA LYS A 333 -14.52 40.46 25.82
C LYS A 333 -13.65 40.92 24.65
N ASP A 334 -14.31 41.77 23.87
CA ASP A 334 -13.80 42.86 23.05
C ASP A 334 -13.75 42.66 21.52
N LEU A 335 -14.26 43.73 20.92
CA LEU A 335 -14.68 44.02 19.54
C LEU A 335 -13.54 44.06 18.51
#